data_AF-A0A838VQL4-F1
#
_entry.id   AF-A0A838VQL4-F1
#
_cell.length_a   1.000
_cell.length_b   1.000
_cell.length_c   1.000
_cell.angle_alpha   90.00
_cell.angle_beta   90.00
_cell.angle_gamma   90.00
#
_symmetry.space_group_name_H-M   'P 1'
#
loop_
_entity.id
_entity.type
_entity.pdbx_description
1 polymer ?
#
loop_
_entity_poly.entity_id
_entity_poly.type
_entity_poly.pdbx_seq_one_letter_code
_entity_poly.pdbx_strand_id
1 'polypeptide(L)'
;MTHQIPFRQPKNVRIGFVQLPFLRAGLTALLLLSGGSALLPSGVSATPPQVISQTPASGTVIYVNSTTGSDASGAGAAEATPYKTITYALTKAQPNTTIQLASATYSADTGETFPLVIKQGVTLRGDESAKGQATLITGGGLYVSPTFARQNVTIRAFDCTITGVTVSNTNKSGTGIWVESTNPAIANSTFTNNKREGIFVSGTGNPKIENNVFVQNEANGISVTKASQGEIRNNLFQNTGFGLAIGGTSTPLLEGNQIVQNKDGIVISDSAKPVLRKNVIQNNTRDGIVVITNAIPDLGTTGNQGGNLITNNGRFDLDNATRSKLVAIGNDIDPKKISGQVDLVVVKVDAPPSNGQTAFQDVPAGFWAKSYIEALAAKSVIAGFPDGTFKPDEPVTRAQFAAIITKAFTPAPKQAARDFSDVKSNFWAYAAIQTAYRGGFIAGYPDRSFKPQDQILRVQSLVSLANGLGLTNDKPNALSVYTDAAAIPKYATESIAAATARQLVVNYPNLSQLNPNRPATRAEVAAFVYQALVNGGQAPAIASPYVVKVP
;
A
#
# COMPACT_ATOMS: atom_id res chain seq x y z
N MET A 1 -5.17 16.98 57.07
CA MET A 1 -6.38 16.39 57.67
C MET A 1 -7.31 15.94 56.56
N THR A 2 -7.52 14.63 56.50
CA THR A 2 -8.38 13.86 55.59
C THR A 2 -9.83 14.31 55.63
N HIS A 3 -10.49 14.45 54.48
CA HIS A 3 -11.95 14.32 54.35
C HIS A 3 -12.27 13.49 53.09
N GLN A 4 -12.62 12.23 53.33
CA GLN A 4 -13.30 11.33 52.39
C GLN A 4 -14.80 11.66 52.38
N ILE A 5 -15.44 11.63 51.20
CA ILE A 5 -16.89 11.49 51.04
C ILE A 5 -17.14 10.42 49.96
N PRO A 6 -18.12 9.50 50.13
CA PRO A 6 -18.07 8.16 49.57
C PRO A 6 -18.81 7.96 48.24
N PHE A 7 -18.40 6.90 47.55
CA PHE A 7 -18.99 6.32 46.34
C PHE A 7 -20.44 5.87 46.56
N ARG A 8 -21.36 6.29 45.68
CA ARG A 8 -22.70 5.70 45.50
C ARG A 8 -22.70 4.79 44.27
N GLN A 9 -23.10 3.53 44.45
CA GLN A 9 -23.35 2.60 43.33
C GLN A 9 -24.65 2.95 42.58
N PRO A 10 -24.72 2.76 41.25
CA PRO A 10 -25.97 2.77 40.52
C PRO A 10 -26.66 1.39 40.51
N LYS A 11 -27.99 1.46 40.59
CA LYS A 11 -28.97 0.38 40.76
C LYS A 11 -29.09 -0.51 39.51
N ASN A 12 -29.32 -1.80 39.77
CA ASN A 12 -29.75 -2.81 38.80
C ASN A 12 -31.08 -2.41 38.12
N VAL A 13 -31.10 -2.40 36.79
CA VAL A 13 -32.32 -2.44 35.98
C VAL A 13 -32.40 -3.82 35.33
N ARG A 14 -33.43 -4.58 35.71
CA ARG A 14 -33.84 -5.83 35.06
C ARG A 14 -34.45 -5.49 33.69
N ILE A 15 -33.94 -6.10 32.62
CA ILE A 15 -34.62 -6.17 31.33
C ILE A 15 -34.88 -7.65 31.04
N GLY A 16 -36.16 -7.98 30.85
CA GLY A 16 -36.66 -9.32 30.62
C GLY A 16 -36.21 -9.89 29.29
N PHE A 17 -35.85 -11.17 29.30
CA PHE A 17 -35.63 -11.99 28.12
C PHE A 17 -36.97 -12.30 27.45
N VAL A 18 -37.10 -11.94 26.17
CA VAL A 18 -38.13 -12.49 25.28
C VAL A 18 -37.45 -13.51 24.38
N GLN A 19 -37.91 -14.75 24.52
CA GLN A 19 -37.45 -15.95 23.83
C GLN A 19 -38.19 -16.05 22.49
N LEU A 20 -37.47 -16.00 21.36
CA LEU A 20 -38.01 -16.24 20.01
C LEU A 20 -37.69 -17.69 19.60
N PRO A 21 -38.66 -18.44 19.04
CA PRO A 21 -38.47 -19.85 18.72
C PRO A 21 -37.72 -20.05 17.40
N PHE A 22 -36.78 -21.00 17.43
CA PHE A 22 -36.13 -21.59 16.27
C PHE A 22 -37.14 -22.44 15.48
N LEU A 23 -37.38 -22.13 14.21
CA LEU A 23 -37.93 -23.10 13.26
C LEU A 23 -36.80 -23.81 12.54
N ARG A 24 -36.65 -25.11 12.85
CA ARG A 24 -35.99 -26.11 12.00
C ARG A 24 -36.99 -26.55 10.95
N ALA A 25 -36.59 -26.52 9.68
CA ALA A 25 -37.19 -27.35 8.64
C ALA A 25 -36.06 -28.10 7.93
N GLY A 26 -35.94 -29.39 8.24
CA GLY A 26 -35.20 -30.34 7.43
C GLY A 26 -36.08 -30.79 6.27
N LEU A 27 -35.48 -31.02 5.12
CA LEU A 27 -36.09 -31.79 4.05
C LEU A 27 -35.04 -32.74 3.48
N THR A 28 -35.31 -34.03 3.60
CA THR A 28 -34.53 -35.13 3.03
C THR A 28 -35.39 -35.86 2.01
N ALA A 29 -34.78 -36.16 0.86
CA ALA A 29 -35.07 -37.21 -0.12
C ALA A 29 -36.36 -37.11 -0.97
N LEU A 30 -36.23 -37.23 -2.30
CA LEU A 30 -36.33 -38.52 -3.00
C LEU A 30 -36.03 -38.39 -4.51
N LEU A 31 -35.25 -39.32 -5.06
CA LEU A 31 -35.01 -39.55 -6.49
C LEU A 31 -36.30 -39.86 -7.23
N LEU A 32 -36.47 -39.30 -8.43
CA LEU A 32 -37.28 -39.88 -9.50
C LEU A 32 -36.45 -39.90 -10.80
N LEU A 33 -36.19 -41.12 -11.26
CA LEU A 33 -35.67 -41.43 -12.58
C LEU A 33 -36.79 -41.26 -13.62
N SER A 34 -36.55 -40.48 -14.67
CA SER A 34 -37.17 -40.72 -15.96
C SER A 34 -36.19 -40.38 -17.07
N GLY A 35 -35.90 -41.41 -17.88
CA GLY A 35 -35.03 -41.32 -19.05
C GLY A 35 -35.73 -40.60 -20.20
N GLY A 36 -34.94 -39.87 -20.97
CA GLY A 36 -35.36 -39.26 -22.23
C GLY A 36 -34.12 -38.96 -23.06
N SER A 37 -33.79 -39.88 -23.97
CA SER A 37 -32.72 -39.74 -24.95
C SER A 37 -32.92 -38.49 -25.81
N ALA A 38 -31.89 -37.67 -25.96
CA ALA A 38 -31.85 -36.63 -26.99
C ALA A 38 -30.43 -36.48 -27.54
N LEU A 39 -30.27 -37.10 -28.71
CA LEU A 39 -29.50 -36.69 -29.90
C LEU A 39 -28.57 -35.47 -29.73
N LEU A 40 -27.29 -35.69 -30.03
CA LEU A 40 -26.31 -34.63 -30.29
C LEU A 40 -26.53 -34.04 -31.70
N PRO A 41 -26.52 -32.70 -31.83
CA PRO A 41 -26.01 -32.06 -33.02
C PRO A 41 -24.78 -31.22 -32.72
N SER A 42 -23.80 -31.40 -33.60
CA SER A 42 -22.54 -30.68 -33.72
C SER A 42 -22.73 -29.18 -33.99
N GLY A 43 -21.76 -28.39 -33.51
CA GLY A 43 -21.40 -27.10 -34.12
C GLY A 43 -22.14 -25.87 -33.59
N VAL A 44 -21.68 -25.33 -32.45
CA VAL A 44 -21.84 -23.90 -32.16
C VAL A 44 -20.44 -23.32 -31.96
N SER A 45 -20.00 -22.55 -32.95
CA SER A 45 -18.83 -21.68 -32.85
C SER A 45 -19.10 -20.65 -31.75
N ALA A 46 -18.56 -20.87 -30.55
CA ALA A 46 -18.50 -19.83 -29.53
C ALA A 46 -17.54 -18.75 -30.04
N THR A 47 -18.09 -17.63 -30.51
CA THR A 47 -17.33 -16.39 -30.67
C THR A 47 -16.63 -16.09 -29.33
N PRO A 48 -15.33 -15.76 -29.33
CA PRO A 48 -14.66 -15.28 -28.13
C PRO A 48 -15.48 -14.11 -27.57
N PRO A 49 -15.62 -13.97 -26.23
CA PRO A 49 -16.21 -12.78 -25.66
C PRO A 49 -15.46 -11.58 -26.24
N GLN A 50 -16.15 -10.83 -27.09
CA GLN A 50 -15.70 -9.52 -27.53
C GLN A 50 -15.58 -8.74 -26.23
N VAL A 51 -14.34 -8.49 -25.80
CA VAL A 51 -14.05 -7.41 -24.88
C VAL A 51 -14.50 -6.18 -25.64
N ILE A 52 -15.76 -5.79 -25.44
CA ILE A 52 -16.20 -4.44 -25.75
C ILE A 52 -15.30 -3.61 -24.84
N SER A 53 -14.24 -3.07 -25.44
CA SER A 53 -13.58 -1.88 -24.94
C SER A 53 -14.69 -0.87 -24.75
N GLN A 54 -15.29 -0.85 -23.56
CA GLN A 54 -16.14 0.24 -23.15
C GLN A 54 -15.19 1.42 -23.08
N THR A 55 -15.18 2.22 -24.15
CA THR A 55 -14.66 3.58 -24.13
C THR A 55 -15.14 4.19 -22.81
N PRO A 56 -14.26 4.69 -21.93
CA PRO A 56 -14.70 5.30 -20.70
C PRO A 56 -15.78 6.31 -21.07
N ALA A 57 -16.96 6.21 -20.46
CA ALA A 57 -18.03 7.17 -20.69
C ALA A 57 -17.43 8.57 -20.41
N SER A 58 -17.24 9.38 -21.46
CA SER A 58 -16.64 10.70 -21.35
C SER A 58 -17.42 11.52 -20.36
N GLY A 59 -16.90 11.63 -19.13
CA GLY A 59 -17.50 12.43 -18.07
C GLY A 59 -17.47 13.90 -18.46
N THR A 60 -18.49 14.65 -18.04
CA THR A 60 -18.53 16.10 -18.26
C THR A 60 -17.44 16.77 -17.44
N VAL A 61 -16.63 17.64 -18.05
CA VAL A 61 -15.65 18.46 -17.34
C VAL A 61 -16.22 19.86 -17.13
N ILE A 62 -16.17 20.34 -15.89
CA ILE A 62 -16.51 21.71 -15.50
C ILE A 62 -15.23 22.40 -15.03
N TYR A 63 -14.84 23.49 -15.68
CA TYR A 63 -13.66 24.28 -15.31
C TYR A 63 -14.03 25.38 -14.32
N VAL A 64 -13.21 25.58 -13.29
CA VAL A 64 -13.42 26.58 -12.24
C VAL A 64 -12.13 27.35 -11.95
N ASN A 65 -12.20 28.68 -11.93
CA ASN A 65 -11.12 29.57 -11.57
C ASN A 65 -11.67 30.75 -10.77
N SER A 66 -11.28 30.87 -9.49
CA SER A 66 -11.79 31.91 -8.59
C SER A 66 -11.34 33.33 -8.95
N THR A 67 -10.27 33.45 -9.74
CA THR A 67 -9.69 34.74 -10.14
C THR A 67 -10.33 35.26 -11.43
N THR A 68 -10.45 34.40 -12.45
CA THR A 68 -10.87 34.81 -13.80
C THR A 68 -12.28 34.34 -14.19
N GLY A 69 -12.88 33.45 -13.41
CA GLY A 69 -14.17 32.84 -13.75
C GLY A 69 -15.39 33.71 -13.45
N SER A 70 -16.54 33.27 -13.97
CA SER A 70 -17.85 33.90 -13.77
C SER A 70 -18.94 32.86 -13.53
N ASP A 71 -19.76 33.03 -12.49
CA ASP A 71 -20.88 32.14 -12.14
C ASP A 71 -22.16 32.48 -12.96
N ALA A 72 -21.99 32.56 -14.28
CA ALA A 72 -23.06 32.89 -15.22
C ALA A 72 -23.35 31.72 -16.17
N SER A 73 -24.54 31.71 -16.78
CA SER A 73 -24.89 30.73 -17.80
C SER A 73 -23.91 30.82 -18.99
N GLY A 74 -23.40 29.67 -19.45
CA GLY A 74 -22.46 29.58 -20.59
C GLY A 74 -20.98 29.54 -20.19
N ALA A 75 -20.65 29.76 -18.92
CA ALA A 75 -19.32 29.49 -18.37
C ALA A 75 -19.18 28.01 -17.95
N GLY A 76 -17.97 27.61 -17.55
CA GLY A 76 -17.63 26.30 -16.99
C GLY A 76 -17.36 25.19 -18.01
N ALA A 77 -17.74 25.35 -19.28
CA ALA A 77 -17.53 24.33 -20.31
C ALA A 77 -16.10 24.26 -20.87
N ALA A 78 -15.32 25.33 -20.73
CA ALA A 78 -13.95 25.42 -21.22
C ALA A 78 -13.06 26.20 -20.23
N GLU A 79 -11.76 25.93 -20.26
CA GLU A 79 -10.77 26.58 -19.40
C GLU A 79 -10.68 28.11 -19.64
N ALA A 80 -10.97 28.56 -20.87
CA ALA A 80 -10.98 29.98 -21.23
C ALA A 80 -12.20 30.74 -20.66
N THR A 81 -13.27 30.04 -20.28
CA THR A 81 -14.50 30.62 -19.74
C THR A 81 -14.97 29.84 -18.50
N PRO A 82 -14.17 29.76 -17.42
CA PRO A 82 -14.48 28.89 -16.29
C PRO A 82 -15.58 29.49 -15.40
N TYR A 83 -16.24 28.66 -14.59
CA TYR A 83 -17.01 29.16 -13.46
C TYR A 83 -16.09 29.82 -12.43
N LYS A 84 -16.64 30.73 -11.62
CA LYS A 84 -15.87 31.41 -10.59
C LYS A 84 -15.71 30.51 -9.37
N THR A 85 -16.79 29.90 -8.90
CA THR A 85 -16.82 29.19 -7.62
C THR A 85 -17.05 27.69 -7.78
N ILE A 86 -16.44 26.92 -6.87
CA ILE A 86 -16.73 25.50 -6.67
C ILE A 86 -18.19 25.34 -6.23
N THR A 87 -18.66 26.24 -5.38
CA THR A 87 -20.04 26.32 -4.91
C THR A 87 -21.03 26.30 -6.08
N TYR A 88 -20.84 27.17 -7.08
CA TYR A 88 -21.69 27.21 -8.26
C TYR A 88 -21.54 25.95 -9.10
N ALA A 89 -20.31 25.50 -9.36
CA ALA A 89 -20.02 24.29 -10.12
C ALA A 89 -20.74 23.05 -9.53
N LEU A 90 -20.78 22.91 -8.21
CA LEU A 90 -21.48 21.81 -7.52
C LEU A 90 -23.00 21.84 -7.71
N THR A 91 -23.60 23.00 -7.97
CA THR A 91 -25.04 23.08 -8.32
C THR A 91 -25.32 22.51 -9.70
N LYS A 92 -24.33 22.53 -10.60
CA LYS A 92 -24.43 22.04 -11.98
C LYS A 92 -23.96 20.60 -12.14
N ALA A 93 -23.04 20.17 -11.28
CA ALA A 93 -22.45 18.84 -11.33
C ALA A 93 -23.47 17.72 -11.13
N GLN A 94 -23.38 16.72 -12.00
CA GLN A 94 -24.09 15.45 -11.95
C GLN A 94 -23.09 14.31 -11.66
N PRO A 95 -23.54 13.09 -11.30
CA PRO A 95 -22.64 11.94 -11.25
C PRO A 95 -21.82 11.81 -12.54
N ASN A 96 -20.56 11.38 -12.42
CA ASN A 96 -19.54 11.33 -13.49
C ASN A 96 -19.04 12.70 -13.99
N THR A 97 -19.30 13.79 -13.26
CA THR A 97 -18.72 15.13 -13.55
C THR A 97 -17.34 15.27 -12.92
N THR A 98 -16.37 15.79 -13.67
CA THR A 98 -15.09 16.28 -13.15
C THR A 98 -15.12 17.80 -13.04
N ILE A 99 -15.02 18.34 -11.83
CA ILE A 99 -14.79 19.75 -11.56
C ILE A 99 -13.28 19.98 -11.55
N GLN A 100 -12.75 20.53 -12.64
CA GLN A 100 -11.34 20.87 -12.82
C GLN A 100 -11.07 22.28 -12.29
N LEU A 101 -10.24 22.36 -11.26
CA LEU A 101 -9.81 23.60 -10.63
C LEU A 101 -8.52 24.11 -11.27
N ALA A 102 -8.47 25.41 -11.51
CA ALA A 102 -7.23 26.11 -11.82
C ALA A 102 -6.36 26.30 -10.56
N SER A 103 -5.11 26.72 -10.76
CA SER A 103 -4.26 27.18 -9.66
C SER A 103 -4.77 28.55 -9.17
N ALA A 104 -5.43 28.56 -8.02
CA ALA A 104 -5.99 29.74 -7.37
C ALA A 104 -6.33 29.45 -5.91
N THR A 105 -6.75 30.49 -5.17
CA THR A 105 -7.36 30.36 -3.84
C THR A 105 -8.88 30.41 -3.95
N TYR A 106 -9.56 29.42 -3.37
CA TYR A 106 -11.01 29.27 -3.27
C TYR A 106 -11.39 29.43 -1.79
N SER A 107 -11.96 30.58 -1.44
CA SER A 107 -12.34 30.96 -0.08
C SER A 107 -13.67 31.71 -0.06
N ALA A 108 -14.15 32.05 1.14
CA ALA A 108 -15.33 32.90 1.28
C ALA A 108 -15.14 34.27 0.60
N ASP A 109 -13.93 34.84 0.65
CA ASP A 109 -13.59 36.10 -0.02
C ASP A 109 -13.65 36.00 -1.54
N THR A 110 -13.46 34.79 -2.10
CA THR A 110 -13.61 34.54 -3.53
C THR A 110 -15.00 34.02 -3.92
N GLY A 111 -15.94 33.98 -2.98
CA GLY A 111 -17.35 33.65 -3.21
C GLY A 111 -17.78 32.23 -2.83
N GLU A 112 -16.91 31.42 -2.21
CA GLU A 112 -17.29 30.07 -1.78
C GLU A 112 -18.24 30.10 -0.58
N THR A 113 -19.22 29.18 -0.57
CA THR A 113 -20.10 28.92 0.56
C THR A 113 -19.76 27.56 1.17
N PHE A 114 -19.20 27.57 2.39
CA PHE A 114 -18.81 26.36 3.10
C PHE A 114 -19.92 25.83 4.03
N PRO A 115 -19.98 24.51 4.30
CA PRO A 115 -19.12 23.46 3.75
C PRO A 115 -19.42 23.15 2.28
N LEU A 116 -18.38 22.91 1.49
CA LEU A 116 -18.52 22.42 0.12
C LEU A 116 -18.99 20.96 0.15
N VAL A 117 -20.11 20.65 -0.49
CA VAL A 117 -20.70 19.31 -0.51
C VAL A 117 -20.37 18.61 -1.83
N ILE A 118 -19.37 17.73 -1.82
CA ILE A 118 -18.99 16.96 -3.00
C ILE A 118 -19.88 15.73 -3.09
N LYS A 119 -20.78 15.74 -4.08
CA LYS A 119 -21.83 14.72 -4.28
C LYS A 119 -21.23 13.41 -4.78
N GLN A 120 -22.02 12.34 -4.63
CA GLN A 120 -21.68 11.01 -5.16
C GLN A 120 -21.37 11.06 -6.67
N GLY A 121 -20.30 10.36 -7.06
CA GLY A 121 -19.85 10.25 -8.44
C GLY A 121 -19.20 11.51 -9.02
N VAL A 122 -19.03 12.58 -8.23
CA VAL A 122 -18.33 13.80 -8.67
C VAL A 122 -16.84 13.70 -8.35
N THR A 123 -16.00 14.17 -9.26
CA THR A 123 -14.56 14.33 -9.05
C THR A 123 -14.23 15.81 -8.88
N LEU A 124 -13.62 16.20 -7.77
CA LEU A 124 -13.01 17.51 -7.58
C LEU A 124 -11.49 17.38 -7.79
N ARG A 125 -10.96 18.06 -8.81
CA ARG A 125 -9.57 17.85 -9.27
C ARG A 125 -8.82 19.17 -9.40
N GLY A 126 -7.68 19.30 -8.74
CA GLY A 126 -6.69 20.35 -9.01
C GLY A 126 -5.44 19.79 -9.68
N ASP A 127 -4.25 20.18 -9.20
CA ASP A 127 -2.96 19.67 -9.67
C ASP A 127 -2.46 18.50 -8.81
N GLU A 128 -2.64 17.28 -9.31
CA GLU A 128 -2.19 16.06 -8.62
C GLU A 128 -0.67 15.92 -8.54
N SER A 129 0.04 16.45 -9.55
CA SER A 129 1.50 16.30 -9.66
C SER A 129 2.22 17.09 -8.56
N ALA A 130 1.69 18.27 -8.23
CA ALA A 130 2.18 19.12 -7.14
C ALA A 130 1.37 18.96 -5.84
N LYS A 131 0.53 17.93 -5.73
CA LYS A 131 -0.35 17.69 -4.57
C LYS A 131 -1.20 18.91 -4.17
N GLY A 132 -1.63 19.68 -5.16
CA GLY A 132 -2.49 20.84 -5.01
C GLY A 132 -1.85 22.07 -4.38
N GLN A 133 -0.52 22.19 -4.33
CA GLN A 133 0.19 23.32 -3.70
C GLN A 133 -0.32 24.70 -4.15
N ALA A 134 -0.78 24.83 -5.41
CA ALA A 134 -1.31 26.07 -5.98
C ALA A 134 -2.84 26.10 -6.12
N THR A 135 -3.56 25.05 -5.71
CA THR A 135 -5.03 24.96 -5.73
C THR A 135 -5.53 24.93 -4.28
N LEU A 136 -5.71 26.10 -3.68
CA LEU A 136 -5.97 26.25 -2.24
C LEU A 136 -7.47 26.39 -1.97
N ILE A 137 -8.06 25.49 -1.19
CA ILE A 137 -9.44 25.60 -0.67
C ILE A 137 -9.34 25.97 0.80
N THR A 138 -9.66 27.23 1.11
CA THR A 138 -9.45 27.81 2.45
C THR A 138 -10.75 28.33 3.04
N GLY A 139 -11.14 27.76 4.18
CA GLY A 139 -12.33 28.18 4.93
C GLY A 139 -13.06 27.01 5.56
N GLY A 140 -14.26 27.28 6.07
CA GLY A 140 -15.09 26.25 6.68
C GLY A 140 -16.43 26.81 7.15
N GLY A 141 -17.43 25.93 7.22
CA GLY A 141 -18.79 26.28 7.61
C GLY A 141 -19.35 25.31 8.65
N LEU A 142 -20.43 25.70 9.31
CA LEU A 142 -21.07 24.87 10.32
C LEU A 142 -21.76 23.65 9.69
N TYR A 143 -21.55 22.49 10.28
CA TYR A 143 -22.23 21.24 9.93
C TYR A 143 -22.73 20.54 11.19
N VAL A 144 -23.98 20.08 11.19
CA VAL A 144 -24.53 19.25 12.28
C VAL A 144 -24.45 17.79 11.83
N SER A 145 -23.52 17.04 12.41
CA SER A 145 -23.31 15.63 12.08
C SER A 145 -24.43 14.74 12.67
N PRO A 146 -24.96 13.76 11.91
CA PRO A 146 -25.86 12.75 12.44
C PRO A 146 -25.22 11.83 13.50
N THR A 147 -23.92 11.55 13.40
CA THR A 147 -23.20 10.63 14.30
C THR A 147 -22.33 11.34 15.34
N PHE A 148 -22.24 12.67 15.27
CA PHE A 148 -21.44 13.54 16.13
C PHE A 148 -22.17 14.83 16.52
N ALA A 149 -21.49 15.73 17.24
CA ALA A 149 -21.99 17.07 17.51
C ALA A 149 -21.74 18.01 16.32
N ARG A 150 -22.19 19.27 16.44
CA ARG A 150 -21.90 20.35 15.49
C ARG A 150 -20.39 20.52 15.28
N GLN A 151 -19.96 20.60 14.03
CA GLN A 151 -18.58 20.74 13.56
C GLN A 151 -18.40 21.96 12.66
N ASN A 152 -17.16 22.41 12.48
CA ASN A 152 -16.78 23.36 11.42
C ASN A 152 -15.98 22.61 10.36
N VAL A 153 -16.47 22.59 9.12
CA VAL A 153 -15.98 21.70 8.06
C VAL A 153 -15.75 22.48 6.77
N THR A 154 -14.65 22.23 6.08
CA THR A 154 -14.42 22.79 4.73
C THR A 154 -15.18 21.99 3.68
N ILE A 155 -15.01 20.67 3.65
CA ILE A 155 -15.60 19.79 2.64
C ILE A 155 -16.35 18.64 3.31
N ARG A 156 -17.57 18.38 2.85
CA ARG A 156 -18.29 17.13 3.13
C ARG A 156 -18.19 16.22 1.92
N ALA A 157 -17.62 15.04 2.11
CA ALA A 157 -17.35 14.09 1.04
C ALA A 157 -18.32 12.90 1.08
N PHE A 158 -19.06 12.71 -0.01
CA PHE A 158 -19.84 11.50 -0.27
C PHE A 158 -18.99 10.47 -1.03
N ASP A 159 -19.59 9.54 -1.77
CA ASP A 159 -18.88 8.58 -2.63
C ASP A 159 -18.33 9.30 -3.88
N CYS A 160 -17.32 10.14 -3.66
CA CYS A 160 -16.75 11.08 -4.63
C CYS A 160 -15.23 10.87 -4.75
N THR A 161 -14.60 11.60 -5.68
CA THR A 161 -13.14 11.65 -5.80
C THR A 161 -12.65 13.07 -5.53
N ILE A 162 -11.60 13.22 -4.72
CA ILE A 162 -10.96 14.51 -4.43
C ILE A 162 -9.46 14.36 -4.63
N THR A 163 -8.90 15.06 -5.61
CA THR A 163 -7.46 14.98 -5.93
C THR A 163 -6.82 16.31 -6.25
N GLY A 164 -5.53 16.46 -5.95
CA GLY A 164 -4.74 17.62 -6.38
C GLY A 164 -5.15 18.95 -5.73
N VAL A 165 -5.66 18.94 -4.50
CA VAL A 165 -6.08 20.16 -3.79
C VAL A 165 -5.30 20.37 -2.49
N THR A 166 -5.14 21.63 -2.07
CA THR A 166 -4.71 21.98 -0.71
C THR A 166 -5.92 22.42 0.10
N VAL A 167 -6.18 21.82 1.27
CA VAL A 167 -7.32 22.17 2.14
C VAL A 167 -6.83 22.72 3.48
N SER A 168 -7.32 23.92 3.82
CA SER A 168 -7.01 24.63 5.07
C SER A 168 -8.26 25.18 5.75
N ASN A 169 -8.41 24.89 7.04
CA ASN A 169 -9.50 25.38 7.87
C ASN A 169 -8.99 25.99 9.17
N THR A 170 -8.75 27.30 9.14
CA THR A 170 -8.22 28.06 10.28
C THR A 170 -9.31 28.46 11.31
N ASN A 171 -10.58 28.14 11.04
CA ASN A 171 -11.67 28.38 11.98
C ASN A 171 -11.48 27.57 13.26
N LYS A 172 -12.04 28.04 14.38
CA LYS A 172 -12.02 27.27 15.64
C LYS A 172 -12.59 25.86 15.44
N SER A 173 -11.82 24.84 15.79
CA SER A 173 -12.16 23.42 15.57
C SER A 173 -12.46 23.06 14.11
N GLY A 174 -11.80 23.76 13.18
CA GLY A 174 -11.92 23.53 11.74
C GLY A 174 -11.32 22.20 11.29
N THR A 175 -12.17 21.37 10.70
CA THR A 175 -11.80 20.13 10.02
C THR A 175 -11.76 20.38 8.51
N GLY A 176 -10.77 19.81 7.81
CA GLY A 176 -10.67 19.92 6.35
C GLY A 176 -11.79 19.14 5.65
N ILE A 177 -11.70 17.81 5.62
CA ILE A 177 -12.72 16.94 5.02
C ILE A 177 -13.44 16.13 6.10
N TRP A 178 -14.77 16.12 6.03
CA TRP A 178 -15.63 15.26 6.83
C TRP A 178 -16.18 14.11 5.96
N VAL A 179 -15.89 12.88 6.37
CA VAL A 179 -16.37 11.63 5.78
C VAL A 179 -17.26 10.94 6.80
N GLU A 180 -18.51 10.67 6.45
CA GLU A 180 -19.49 10.10 7.39
C GLU A 180 -20.35 9.05 6.69
N SER A 181 -20.07 7.78 6.99
CA SER A 181 -20.75 6.62 6.38
C SER A 181 -20.69 6.62 4.84
N THR A 182 -19.61 7.16 4.26
CA THR A 182 -19.35 7.27 2.82
C THR A 182 -17.93 6.80 2.50
N ASN A 183 -17.66 6.54 1.22
CA ASN A 183 -16.44 5.88 0.73
C ASN A 183 -15.73 6.70 -0.38
N PRO A 184 -15.34 7.97 -0.13
CA PRO A 184 -14.62 8.75 -1.11
C PRO A 184 -13.21 8.20 -1.39
N ALA A 185 -12.70 8.50 -2.58
CA ALA A 185 -11.29 8.41 -2.91
C ALA A 185 -10.63 9.79 -2.76
N ILE A 186 -9.66 9.92 -1.86
CA ILE A 186 -8.97 11.17 -1.55
C ILE A 186 -7.48 10.93 -1.79
N ALA A 187 -6.92 11.54 -2.83
CA ALA A 187 -5.53 11.27 -3.20
C ALA A 187 -4.76 12.50 -3.65
N ASN A 188 -3.43 12.41 -3.61
CA ASN A 188 -2.53 13.43 -4.17
C ASN A 188 -2.90 14.86 -3.74
N SER A 189 -3.24 15.06 -2.47
CA SER A 189 -3.71 16.33 -1.93
C SER A 189 -2.92 16.73 -0.67
N THR A 190 -3.00 17.99 -0.30
CA THR A 190 -2.34 18.56 0.89
C THR A 190 -3.39 19.05 1.90
N PHE A 191 -3.22 18.70 3.17
CA PHE A 191 -4.08 19.12 4.28
C PHE A 191 -3.22 19.85 5.29
N THR A 192 -3.40 21.17 5.38
CA THR A 192 -2.50 21.99 6.19
C THR A 192 -3.22 23.08 6.96
N ASN A 193 -2.67 23.46 8.12
CA ASN A 193 -3.18 24.54 8.96
C ASN A 193 -4.66 24.38 9.37
N ASN A 194 -5.16 23.14 9.40
CA ASN A 194 -6.48 22.86 9.96
C ASN A 194 -6.41 22.91 11.49
N LYS A 195 -7.34 23.63 12.11
CA LYS A 195 -7.38 23.79 13.58
C LYS A 195 -7.75 22.51 14.33
N ARG A 196 -8.27 21.50 13.64
CA ARG A 196 -8.51 20.19 14.21
C ARG A 196 -7.79 19.12 13.39
N GLU A 197 -8.48 18.44 12.49
CA GLU A 197 -7.86 17.44 11.62
C GLU A 197 -8.01 17.74 10.13
N GLY A 198 -7.07 17.22 9.33
CA GLY A 198 -7.15 17.30 7.88
C GLY A 198 -8.35 16.51 7.35
N ILE A 199 -8.52 15.27 7.82
CA ILE A 199 -9.68 14.43 7.48
C ILE A 199 -10.25 13.78 8.75
N PHE A 200 -11.58 13.80 8.89
CA PHE A 200 -12.31 13.08 9.92
C PHE A 200 -13.22 12.01 9.29
N VAL A 201 -13.10 10.76 9.75
CA VAL A 201 -13.87 9.61 9.27
C VAL A 201 -14.75 9.05 10.40
N SER A 202 -16.06 8.98 10.14
CA SER A 202 -17.07 8.59 11.12
C SER A 202 -18.14 7.63 10.55
N GLY A 203 -18.99 7.12 11.44
CA GLY A 203 -20.07 6.21 11.12
C GLY A 203 -19.51 4.87 10.69
N THR A 204 -19.87 4.45 9.47
CA THR A 204 -19.37 3.25 8.81
C THR A 204 -18.52 3.58 7.57
N GLY A 205 -17.93 4.78 7.52
CA GLY A 205 -17.18 5.22 6.35
C GLY A 205 -15.98 4.32 6.05
N ASN A 206 -15.71 4.06 4.78
CA ASN A 206 -14.57 3.26 4.31
C ASN A 206 -13.85 3.98 3.14
N PRO A 207 -13.25 5.15 3.39
CA PRO A 207 -12.59 5.92 2.35
C PRO A 207 -11.25 5.30 1.93
N LYS A 208 -10.82 5.60 0.70
CA LYS A 208 -9.43 5.39 0.25
C LYS A 208 -8.69 6.71 0.35
N ILE A 209 -7.64 6.76 1.17
CA ILE A 209 -6.87 7.98 1.44
C ILE A 209 -5.41 7.68 1.09
N GLU A 210 -4.96 8.13 -0.09
CA GLU A 210 -3.68 7.69 -0.66
C GLU A 210 -2.78 8.83 -1.13
N ASN A 211 -1.47 8.75 -0.83
CA ASN A 211 -0.46 9.69 -1.35
C ASN A 211 -0.71 11.18 -1.00
N ASN A 212 -1.34 11.47 0.13
CA ASN A 212 -1.60 12.83 0.60
C ASN A 212 -0.51 13.33 1.56
N VAL A 213 -0.47 14.64 1.79
CA VAL A 213 0.41 15.30 2.77
C VAL A 213 -0.44 15.97 3.85
N PHE A 214 -0.21 15.62 5.10
CA PHE A 214 -0.85 16.22 6.28
C PHE A 214 0.22 16.97 7.07
N VAL A 215 0.17 18.29 7.07
CA VAL A 215 1.24 19.11 7.66
C VAL A 215 0.72 20.29 8.45
N GLN A 216 1.23 20.54 9.66
CA GLN A 216 0.84 21.70 10.48
C GLN A 216 -0.65 21.74 10.89
N ASN A 217 -1.32 20.58 10.98
CA ASN A 217 -2.68 20.50 11.53
C ASN A 217 -2.61 20.47 13.06
N GLU A 218 -3.38 21.34 13.73
CA GLU A 218 -3.21 21.62 15.17
C GLU A 218 -3.56 20.41 16.05
N ALA A 219 -4.66 19.69 15.74
CA ALA A 219 -5.00 18.47 16.47
C ALA A 219 -4.40 17.23 15.80
N ASN A 220 -4.93 16.78 14.66
CA ASN A 220 -4.50 15.51 14.05
C ASN A 220 -4.29 15.64 12.53
N GLY A 221 -3.55 14.71 11.92
CA GLY A 221 -3.61 14.53 10.46
C GLY A 221 -4.95 13.94 10.04
N ILE A 222 -5.23 12.73 10.52
CA ILE A 222 -6.50 12.03 10.32
C ILE A 222 -7.09 11.56 11.66
N SER A 223 -8.41 11.69 11.80
CA SER A 223 -9.18 11.07 12.89
C SER A 223 -10.13 10.00 12.32
N VAL A 224 -10.10 8.77 12.86
CA VAL A 224 -11.01 7.66 12.49
C VAL A 224 -11.72 7.15 13.73
N THR A 225 -13.05 7.00 13.68
CA THR A 225 -13.84 6.64 14.87
C THR A 225 -15.10 5.85 14.53
N LYS A 226 -15.95 5.56 15.54
CA LYS A 226 -17.15 4.72 15.42
C LYS A 226 -16.80 3.36 14.79
N ALA A 227 -17.63 2.84 13.89
CA ALA A 227 -17.40 1.58 13.19
C ALA A 227 -16.74 1.80 11.81
N SER A 228 -16.02 2.91 11.65
CA SER A 228 -15.39 3.26 10.37
C SER A 228 -14.23 2.33 10.05
N GLN A 229 -14.02 2.16 8.76
CA GLN A 229 -12.89 1.46 8.18
C GLN A 229 -12.04 2.50 7.42
N GLY A 230 -11.41 2.08 6.33
CA GLY A 230 -10.65 2.94 5.44
C GLY A 230 -9.30 2.33 5.10
N GLU A 231 -8.83 2.63 3.89
CA GLU A 231 -7.48 2.31 3.42
C GLU A 231 -6.66 3.60 3.44
N ILE A 232 -5.71 3.71 4.35
CA ILE A 232 -4.85 4.87 4.52
C ILE A 232 -3.45 4.47 4.07
N ARG A 233 -3.06 4.84 2.84
CA ARG A 233 -1.78 4.40 2.25
C ARG A 233 -0.85 5.51 1.80
N ASN A 234 0.44 5.33 2.03
CA ASN A 234 1.51 6.15 1.44
C ASN A 234 1.35 7.67 1.69
N ASN A 235 0.69 8.05 2.78
CA ASN A 235 0.53 9.46 3.16
C ASN A 235 1.71 9.92 4.02
N LEU A 236 2.02 11.21 3.98
CA LEU A 236 2.95 11.88 4.87
C LEU A 236 2.18 12.61 5.96
N PHE A 237 2.55 12.41 7.23
CA PHE A 237 2.04 13.12 8.39
C PHE A 237 3.21 13.79 9.11
N GLN A 238 3.21 15.12 9.16
CA GLN A 238 4.33 15.88 9.68
C GLN A 238 3.89 17.11 10.48
N ASN A 239 4.52 17.37 11.62
CA ASN A 239 4.27 18.57 12.43
C ASN A 239 2.78 18.76 12.79
N THR A 240 2.04 17.67 13.04
CA THR A 240 0.68 17.73 13.60
C THR A 240 0.70 17.45 15.10
N GLY A 241 -0.43 17.61 15.79
CA GLY A 241 -0.59 17.03 17.12
C GLY A 241 -0.43 15.52 17.07
N PHE A 242 -1.44 14.77 16.63
CA PHE A 242 -1.26 13.35 16.31
C PHE A 242 -1.16 13.15 14.80
N GLY A 243 -0.28 12.26 14.32
CA GLY A 243 -0.33 11.86 12.92
C GLY A 243 -1.71 11.28 12.60
N LEU A 244 -2.11 10.26 13.38
CA LEU A 244 -3.45 9.68 13.33
C LEU A 244 -4.04 9.46 14.73
N ALA A 245 -5.34 9.71 14.86
CA ALA A 245 -6.14 9.35 16.03
C ALA A 245 -7.20 8.31 15.62
N ILE A 246 -7.17 7.12 16.21
CA ILE A 246 -8.02 5.98 15.85
C ILE A 246 -8.78 5.52 17.08
N GLY A 247 -10.11 5.64 17.07
CA GLY A 247 -10.97 5.30 18.21
C GLY A 247 -12.25 4.54 17.83
N GLY A 248 -13.20 4.49 18.76
CA GLY A 248 -14.43 3.72 18.60
C GLY A 248 -14.19 2.21 18.48
N THR A 249 -14.85 1.58 17.51
CA THR A 249 -14.66 0.17 17.12
C THR A 249 -14.05 0.08 15.72
N SER A 250 -13.32 1.12 15.30
CA SER A 250 -12.84 1.27 13.93
C SER A 250 -11.72 0.27 13.60
N THR A 251 -11.64 -0.10 12.32
CA THR A 251 -10.68 -1.10 11.82
C THR A 251 -10.00 -0.65 10.51
N PRO A 252 -9.39 0.55 10.44
CA PRO A 252 -8.72 0.99 9.23
C PRO A 252 -7.43 0.20 8.96
N LEU A 253 -7.07 0.07 7.69
CA LEU A 253 -5.75 -0.38 7.24
C LEU A 253 -4.82 0.83 7.08
N LEU A 254 -3.69 0.81 7.76
CA LEU A 254 -2.62 1.79 7.63
C LEU A 254 -1.41 1.12 6.99
N GLU A 255 -1.10 1.45 5.74
CA GLU A 255 0.02 0.85 5.02
C GLU A 255 0.98 1.86 4.38
N GLY A 256 2.29 1.72 4.61
CA GLY A 256 3.29 2.51 3.89
C GLY A 256 3.31 4.01 4.21
N ASN A 257 2.64 4.45 5.28
CA ASN A 257 2.59 5.87 5.64
C ASN A 257 3.89 6.32 6.33
N GLN A 258 4.26 7.58 6.12
CA GLN A 258 5.36 8.25 6.81
C GLN A 258 4.78 9.18 7.87
N ILE A 259 5.02 8.90 9.15
CA ILE A 259 4.45 9.59 10.30
C ILE A 259 5.58 10.11 11.17
N VAL A 260 5.97 11.36 10.94
CA VAL A 260 7.21 11.91 11.48
C VAL A 260 7.02 13.27 12.12
N GLN A 261 7.78 13.61 13.16
CA GLN A 261 7.80 14.97 13.74
C GLN A 261 6.44 15.48 14.26
N ASN A 262 5.50 14.59 14.55
CA ASN A 262 4.24 14.97 15.20
C ASN A 262 4.43 15.02 16.72
N LYS A 263 3.42 15.45 17.49
CA LYS A 263 3.44 15.26 18.95
C LYS A 263 3.50 13.78 19.28
N ASP A 264 2.50 13.02 18.84
CA ASP A 264 2.57 11.56 18.80
C ASP A 264 2.31 11.08 17.37
N GLY A 265 2.87 9.92 17.01
CA GLY A 265 2.64 9.36 15.69
C GLY A 265 1.20 8.87 15.52
N ILE A 266 0.81 7.84 16.26
CA ILE A 266 -0.53 7.25 16.21
C ILE A 266 -1.07 7.06 17.62
N VAL A 267 -2.26 7.57 17.90
CA VAL A 267 -2.99 7.32 19.15
C VAL A 267 -4.19 6.42 18.85
N ILE A 268 -4.27 5.28 19.53
CA ILE A 268 -5.28 4.23 19.32
C ILE A 268 -6.06 4.02 20.62
N SER A 269 -7.37 4.21 20.59
CA SER A 269 -8.23 4.25 21.78
C SER A 269 -9.50 3.40 21.65
N ASP A 270 -10.30 3.43 22.71
CA ASP A 270 -11.57 2.72 22.84
C ASP A 270 -11.41 1.21 22.61
N SER A 271 -12.06 0.65 21.59
CA SER A 271 -11.98 -0.77 21.20
C SER A 271 -11.53 -0.92 19.75
N ALA A 272 -10.78 0.07 19.23
CA ALA A 272 -10.32 0.09 17.86
C ALA A 272 -9.31 -1.04 17.58
N LYS A 273 -9.33 -1.55 16.35
CA LYS A 273 -8.48 -2.65 15.88
C LYS A 273 -7.89 -2.33 14.50
N PRO A 274 -7.09 -1.26 14.37
CA PRO A 274 -6.44 -0.95 13.10
C PRO A 274 -5.38 -2.00 12.76
N VAL A 275 -5.12 -2.18 11.46
CA VAL A 275 -4.04 -3.03 10.94
C VAL A 275 -2.92 -2.14 10.45
N LEU A 276 -1.71 -2.28 11.00
CA LEU A 276 -0.57 -1.43 10.67
C LEU A 276 0.50 -2.22 9.92
N ARG A 277 0.80 -1.84 8.68
CA ARG A 277 1.82 -2.50 7.85
C ARG A 277 2.81 -1.51 7.24
N LYS A 278 4.10 -1.81 7.30
CA LYS A 278 5.15 -1.09 6.55
C LYS A 278 5.16 0.44 6.76
N ASN A 279 4.64 0.93 7.88
CA ASN A 279 4.65 2.36 8.18
C ASN A 279 6.01 2.77 8.75
N VAL A 280 6.41 4.01 8.49
CA VAL A 280 7.59 4.64 9.08
C VAL A 280 7.11 5.65 10.11
N ILE A 281 7.31 5.37 11.39
CA ILE A 281 6.84 6.16 12.52
C ILE A 281 8.05 6.59 13.35
N GLN A 282 8.61 7.76 13.06
CA GLN A 282 9.90 8.15 13.61
C GLN A 282 9.98 9.63 13.96
N ASN A 283 10.84 9.97 14.92
CA ASN A 283 11.14 11.36 15.27
C ASN A 283 9.89 12.14 15.71
N ASN A 284 8.84 11.49 16.19
CA ASN A 284 7.73 12.18 16.84
C ASN A 284 8.23 12.69 18.20
N THR A 285 7.79 13.89 18.58
CA THR A 285 8.36 14.62 19.73
C THR A 285 8.06 13.95 21.07
N ARG A 286 6.98 13.17 21.15
CA ARG A 286 6.63 12.37 22.32
C ARG A 286 6.61 10.87 21.99
N ASP A 287 5.53 10.27 21.52
CA ASP A 287 5.47 8.82 21.33
C ASP A 287 5.27 8.41 19.85
N GLY A 288 5.74 7.21 19.48
CA GLY A 288 5.50 6.63 18.16
C GLY A 288 4.07 6.14 18.02
N ILE A 289 3.73 5.06 18.74
CA ILE A 289 2.35 4.55 18.86
C ILE A 289 1.95 4.56 20.34
N VAL A 290 0.76 5.09 20.63
CA VAL A 290 0.12 5.05 21.95
C VAL A 290 -1.16 4.25 21.87
N VAL A 291 -1.27 3.19 22.66
CA VAL A 291 -2.45 2.32 22.72
C VAL A 291 -3.08 2.44 24.09
N ILE A 292 -4.33 2.90 24.15
CA ILE A 292 -5.06 3.18 25.39
C ILE A 292 -6.43 2.51 25.42
N THR A 293 -7.04 2.49 26.60
CA THR A 293 -8.36 1.90 26.85
C THR A 293 -8.35 0.38 26.57
N ASN A 294 -9.10 -0.10 25.58
CA ASN A 294 -9.24 -1.51 25.21
C ASN A 294 -8.85 -1.76 23.76
N ALA A 295 -8.06 -0.86 23.15
CA ALA A 295 -7.64 -0.99 21.76
C ALA A 295 -6.73 -2.19 21.58
N ILE A 296 -6.86 -2.86 20.42
CA ILE A 296 -6.09 -4.06 20.07
C ILE A 296 -5.61 -3.91 18.63
N PRO A 297 -4.61 -3.04 18.37
CA PRO A 297 -4.06 -2.92 17.03
C PRO A 297 -3.37 -4.21 16.60
N ASP A 298 -3.54 -4.57 15.34
CA ASP A 298 -2.73 -5.59 14.69
C ASP A 298 -1.43 -4.95 14.21
N LEU A 299 -0.40 -5.07 15.06
CA LEU A 299 0.97 -4.65 14.76
C LEU A 299 1.77 -5.73 14.01
N GLY A 300 1.14 -6.79 13.53
CA GLY A 300 1.79 -7.91 12.87
C GLY A 300 1.45 -9.22 13.55
N THR A 301 1.05 -10.18 12.74
CA THR A 301 0.77 -11.56 13.17
C THR A 301 1.90 -12.48 12.72
N THR A 302 1.83 -13.76 13.09
CA THR A 302 2.70 -14.77 12.49
C THR A 302 2.52 -14.73 10.98
N GLY A 303 1.28 -14.95 10.49
CA GLY A 303 0.89 -14.98 9.06
C GLY A 303 1.18 -13.73 8.22
N ASN A 304 1.12 -12.55 8.84
CA ASN A 304 1.25 -11.27 8.16
C ASN A 304 1.99 -10.27 9.05
N GLN A 305 3.31 -10.23 8.89
CA GLN A 305 4.22 -9.41 9.69
C GLN A 305 3.94 -7.91 9.53
N GLY A 306 4.18 -7.16 10.61
CA GLY A 306 3.96 -5.71 10.65
C GLY A 306 4.85 -4.97 9.66
N GLY A 307 6.16 -5.20 9.68
CA GLY A 307 7.12 -4.47 8.85
C GLY A 307 7.20 -2.97 9.16
N ASN A 308 6.66 -2.52 10.30
CA ASN A 308 6.67 -1.11 10.67
C ASN A 308 8.04 -0.74 11.25
N LEU A 309 8.55 0.43 10.86
CA LEU A 309 9.73 1.05 11.45
C LEU A 309 9.29 2.09 12.46
N ILE A 310 9.39 1.78 13.75
CA ILE A 310 8.88 2.60 14.85
C ILE A 310 10.06 2.90 15.77
N THR A 311 10.83 3.92 15.45
CA THR A 311 12.09 4.21 16.15
C THR A 311 12.35 5.71 16.26
N ASN A 312 13.22 6.10 17.19
CA ASN A 312 13.63 7.49 17.42
C ASN A 312 12.49 8.45 17.81
N ASN A 313 11.41 7.94 18.43
CA ASN A 313 10.38 8.81 19.01
C ASN A 313 10.87 9.31 20.38
N GLY A 314 10.37 10.47 20.85
CA GLY A 314 10.92 11.15 22.04
C GLY A 314 10.97 10.27 23.30
N ARG A 315 9.80 9.88 23.80
CA ARG A 315 9.59 9.09 25.01
C ARG A 315 9.53 7.59 24.70
N PHE A 316 8.47 7.09 24.07
CA PHE A 316 8.34 5.67 23.69
C PHE A 316 8.14 5.49 22.19
N ASP A 317 8.69 4.41 21.65
CA ASP A 317 8.37 3.98 20.29
C ASP A 317 7.00 3.30 20.28
N LEU A 318 6.70 2.48 21.30
CA LEU A 318 5.39 1.88 21.51
C LEU A 318 5.00 1.95 22.99
N ASP A 319 3.96 2.73 23.30
CA ASP A 319 3.36 2.84 24.62
C ASP A 319 2.04 2.07 24.67
N ASN A 320 2.05 0.86 25.23
CA ASN A 320 0.85 0.10 25.53
C ASN A 320 0.35 0.42 26.94
N ALA A 321 -0.53 1.41 27.06
CA ALA A 321 -1.19 1.78 28.30
C ALA A 321 -2.50 0.98 28.54
N THR A 322 -2.76 -0.08 27.77
CA THR A 322 -3.90 -0.98 28.00
C THR A 322 -3.58 -2.05 29.05
N ARG A 323 -4.61 -2.78 29.49
CA ARG A 323 -4.43 -3.99 30.32
C ARG A 323 -4.12 -5.24 29.50
N SER A 324 -4.36 -5.18 28.19
CA SER A 324 -4.17 -6.32 27.29
C SER A 324 -2.73 -6.34 26.80
N LYS A 325 -2.15 -7.54 26.73
CA LYS A 325 -0.86 -7.71 26.10
C LYS A 325 -0.99 -7.56 24.57
N LEU A 326 -0.15 -6.72 23.97
CA LEU A 326 -0.05 -6.61 22.51
C LEU A 326 1.00 -7.56 21.95
N VAL A 327 0.78 -8.01 20.71
CA VAL A 327 1.74 -8.80 19.95
C VAL A 327 2.22 -7.93 18.78
N ALA A 328 3.53 -7.78 18.65
CA ALA A 328 4.14 -6.93 17.62
C ALA A 328 5.17 -7.74 16.82
N ILE A 329 4.71 -8.52 15.83
CA ILE A 329 5.58 -9.41 15.05
C ILE A 329 6.14 -8.69 13.82
N GLY A 330 7.46 -8.75 13.63
CA GLY A 330 8.14 -8.26 12.44
C GLY A 330 8.23 -6.73 12.34
N ASN A 331 8.24 -6.04 13.48
CA ASN A 331 8.46 -4.59 13.54
C ASN A 331 9.88 -4.29 14.01
N ASP A 332 10.42 -3.17 13.52
CA ASP A 332 11.64 -2.58 14.02
C ASP A 332 11.28 -1.53 15.07
N ILE A 333 11.42 -1.92 16.34
CA ILE A 333 11.09 -1.11 17.53
C ILE A 333 12.26 -1.24 18.49
N ASP A 334 12.74 -0.13 19.08
CA ASP A 334 13.72 -0.22 20.16
C ASP A 334 13.06 -0.86 21.40
N PRO A 335 13.49 -2.06 21.84
CA PRO A 335 12.88 -2.73 22.99
C PRO A 335 12.97 -1.90 24.28
N LYS A 336 13.95 -1.00 24.39
CA LYS A 336 14.10 -0.09 25.54
C LYS A 336 13.09 1.04 25.54
N LYS A 337 12.46 1.31 24.40
CA LYS A 337 11.45 2.36 24.22
C LYS A 337 10.05 1.77 24.11
N ILE A 338 9.85 0.55 24.61
CA ILE A 338 8.55 -0.05 24.80
C ILE A 338 8.07 0.21 26.24
N SER A 339 6.85 0.71 26.37
CA SER A 339 6.13 0.84 27.64
C SER A 339 4.92 -0.09 27.63
N GLY A 340 4.66 -0.75 28.77
CA GLY A 340 3.54 -1.68 28.93
C GLY A 340 3.80 -3.09 28.41
N GLN A 341 2.73 -3.90 28.38
CA GLN A 341 2.82 -5.33 28.06
C GLN A 341 2.84 -5.55 26.54
N VAL A 342 4.01 -5.79 25.95
CA VAL A 342 4.16 -6.10 24.52
C VAL A 342 5.07 -7.30 24.32
N ASP A 343 4.58 -8.32 23.64
CA ASP A 343 5.42 -9.39 23.08
C ASP A 343 5.95 -8.92 21.72
N LEU A 344 7.10 -8.25 21.75
CA LEU A 344 7.84 -7.88 20.54
C LEU A 344 8.53 -9.12 20.00
N VAL A 345 8.10 -9.57 18.83
CA VAL A 345 8.78 -10.63 18.09
C VAL A 345 9.55 -9.94 16.97
N VAL A 346 10.77 -9.51 17.31
CA VAL A 346 11.72 -9.12 16.28
C VAL A 346 11.98 -10.36 15.45
N VAL A 347 11.65 -10.32 14.18
CA VAL A 347 12.01 -11.38 13.25
C VAL A 347 13.51 -11.24 13.03
N LYS A 348 14.31 -11.71 14.00
CA LYS A 348 15.54 -12.37 13.64
C LYS A 348 15.11 -13.48 12.71
N VAL A 349 15.77 -13.57 11.56
CA VAL A 349 15.69 -14.77 10.74
C VAL A 349 16.35 -15.86 11.56
N ASP A 350 15.63 -16.41 12.53
CA ASP A 350 15.96 -17.69 13.09
C ASP A 350 15.67 -18.66 11.95
N ALA A 351 16.72 -19.36 11.52
CA ALA A 351 16.58 -20.41 10.52
C ALA A 351 15.46 -21.35 11.00
N PRO A 352 14.45 -21.63 10.16
CA PRO A 352 13.39 -22.55 10.55
C PRO A 352 14.03 -23.89 10.94
N PRO A 353 13.47 -24.61 11.92
CA PRO A 353 13.88 -25.99 12.14
C PRO A 353 13.74 -26.74 10.82
N SER A 354 14.84 -27.33 10.39
CA SER A 354 14.98 -28.07 9.15
C SER A 354 14.18 -29.37 9.21
N ASN A 355 12.86 -29.27 9.11
CA ASN A 355 12.01 -30.40 8.77
C ASN A 355 11.75 -30.30 7.27
N GLY A 356 12.59 -30.98 6.51
CA GLY A 356 12.62 -30.95 5.06
C GLY A 356 11.30 -31.42 4.46
N GLN A 357 10.43 -30.47 4.11
CA GLN A 357 9.48 -30.46 2.99
C GLN A 357 8.67 -29.15 3.05
N THR A 358 9.15 -28.09 2.40
CA THR A 358 8.43 -26.81 2.32
C THR A 358 7.45 -26.83 1.15
N ALA A 359 6.26 -27.38 1.36
CA ALA A 359 5.15 -27.22 0.42
C ALA A 359 4.46 -25.86 0.67
N PHE A 360 4.49 -24.96 -0.32
CA PHE A 360 3.74 -23.70 -0.27
C PHE A 360 2.32 -23.91 -0.81
N GLN A 361 1.31 -23.37 -0.11
CA GLN A 361 -0.11 -23.63 -0.42
C GLN A 361 -0.55 -23.13 -1.80
N ASP A 362 0.06 -22.05 -2.27
CA ASP A 362 -0.20 -21.38 -3.54
C ASP A 362 0.79 -21.78 -4.65
N VAL A 363 1.60 -22.82 -4.42
CA VAL A 363 2.50 -23.41 -5.42
C VAL A 363 2.02 -24.85 -5.69
N PRO A 364 1.02 -25.04 -6.57
CA PRO A 364 0.47 -26.36 -6.84
C PRO A 364 1.50 -27.29 -7.48
N ALA A 365 1.27 -28.60 -7.44
CA ALA A 365 2.23 -29.61 -7.92
C ALA A 365 2.69 -29.41 -9.38
N GLY A 366 1.82 -28.87 -10.25
CA GLY A 366 2.13 -28.57 -11.64
C GLY A 366 2.68 -27.16 -11.90
N PHE A 367 2.97 -26.37 -10.86
CA PHE A 367 3.48 -25.01 -11.02
C PHE A 367 4.89 -25.04 -11.62
N TRP A 368 5.11 -24.31 -12.70
CA TRP A 368 6.33 -24.39 -13.52
C TRP A 368 7.62 -24.10 -12.74
N ALA A 369 7.56 -23.24 -11.71
CA ALA A 369 8.72 -22.89 -10.90
C ALA A 369 8.83 -23.66 -9.58
N LYS A 370 7.92 -24.61 -9.31
CA LYS A 370 7.83 -25.29 -8.02
C LYS A 370 9.17 -25.83 -7.54
N SER A 371 9.86 -26.60 -8.38
CA SER A 371 11.13 -27.23 -8.02
C SER A 371 12.22 -26.22 -7.69
N TYR A 372 12.27 -25.07 -8.38
CA TYR A 372 13.21 -24.00 -8.06
C TYR A 372 12.89 -23.35 -6.71
N ILE A 373 11.61 -23.09 -6.47
CA ILE A 373 11.11 -22.47 -5.25
C ILE A 373 11.43 -23.36 -4.04
N GLU A 374 11.06 -24.64 -4.11
CA GLU A 374 11.30 -25.60 -3.03
C GLU A 374 12.79 -25.81 -2.77
N ALA A 375 13.61 -25.88 -3.82
CA ALA A 375 15.05 -26.08 -3.65
C ALA A 375 15.76 -24.87 -3.04
N LEU A 376 15.36 -23.65 -3.40
CA LEU A 376 15.88 -22.43 -2.78
C LEU A 376 15.36 -22.24 -1.35
N ALA A 377 14.12 -22.64 -1.07
CA ALA A 377 13.56 -22.62 0.27
C ALA A 377 14.30 -23.62 1.19
N ALA A 378 14.58 -24.83 0.71
CA ALA A 378 15.39 -25.83 1.41
C ALA A 378 16.81 -25.33 1.71
N LYS A 379 17.37 -24.48 0.83
CA LYS A 379 18.66 -23.80 1.03
C LYS A 379 18.57 -22.53 1.88
N SER A 380 17.39 -22.18 2.42
CA SER A 380 17.14 -20.95 3.18
C SER A 380 17.47 -19.65 2.43
N VAL A 381 17.53 -19.71 1.09
CA VAL A 381 17.80 -18.55 0.23
C VAL A 381 16.56 -17.67 0.08
N ILE A 382 15.41 -18.32 -0.12
CA ILE A 382 14.11 -17.67 -0.15
C ILE A 382 13.23 -18.24 0.95
N ALA A 383 12.21 -17.48 1.35
CA ALA A 383 11.20 -17.90 2.29
C ALA A 383 9.82 -17.57 1.73
N GLY A 384 8.85 -18.41 2.08
CA GLY A 384 7.44 -18.08 1.93
C GLY A 384 6.99 -17.09 3.00
N PHE A 385 5.74 -16.70 2.89
CA PHE A 385 5.05 -15.93 3.88
C PHE A 385 4.57 -16.86 5.00
N PRO A 386 4.44 -16.36 6.23
CA PRO A 386 4.08 -17.24 7.32
C PRO A 386 2.61 -17.73 7.26
N ASP A 387 1.81 -17.23 6.33
CA ASP A 387 0.49 -17.78 5.96
C ASP A 387 0.60 -19.11 5.17
N GLY A 388 1.82 -19.59 4.92
CA GLY A 388 2.10 -20.82 4.18
C GLY A 388 2.16 -20.64 2.67
N THR A 389 2.06 -19.40 2.17
CA THR A 389 2.13 -19.08 0.74
C THR A 389 3.53 -18.66 0.31
N PHE A 390 3.84 -18.71 -0.99
CA PHE A 390 5.06 -18.18 -1.58
C PHE A 390 4.81 -16.86 -2.34
N LYS A 391 3.59 -16.63 -2.80
CA LYS A 391 3.13 -15.55 -3.70
C LYS A 391 3.96 -15.48 -4.98
N PRO A 392 3.92 -16.53 -5.83
CA PRO A 392 4.84 -16.68 -6.96
C PRO A 392 4.74 -15.55 -8.01
N ASP A 393 3.56 -14.96 -8.18
CA ASP A 393 3.29 -13.96 -9.22
C ASP A 393 3.52 -12.52 -8.76
N GLU A 394 3.76 -12.28 -7.47
CA GLU A 394 4.04 -10.96 -6.94
C GLU A 394 5.42 -10.45 -7.40
N PRO A 395 5.57 -9.15 -7.70
CA PRO A 395 6.84 -8.57 -8.08
C PRO A 395 7.82 -8.48 -6.90
N VAL A 396 9.11 -8.46 -7.22
CA VAL A 396 10.20 -8.35 -6.23
C VAL A 396 10.78 -6.94 -6.21
N THR A 397 10.97 -6.36 -5.03
CA THR A 397 11.68 -5.07 -4.89
C THR A 397 13.19 -5.24 -5.05
N ARG A 398 13.89 -4.18 -5.45
CA ARG A 398 15.37 -4.19 -5.57
C ARG A 398 16.07 -4.54 -4.25
N ALA A 399 15.54 -4.11 -3.11
CA ALA A 399 16.06 -4.47 -1.79
C ALA A 399 15.87 -5.97 -1.47
N GLN A 400 14.69 -6.53 -1.75
CA GLN A 400 14.44 -7.98 -1.59
C GLN A 400 15.34 -8.81 -2.50
N PHE A 401 15.53 -8.37 -3.74
CA PHE A 401 16.43 -9.03 -4.67
C PHE A 401 17.89 -9.03 -4.16
N ALA A 402 18.40 -7.91 -3.64
CA ALA A 402 19.74 -7.84 -3.03
C ALA A 402 19.90 -8.80 -1.83
N ALA A 403 18.86 -8.95 -1.00
CA ALA A 403 18.84 -9.91 0.09
C ALA A 403 18.89 -11.37 -0.41
N ILE A 404 18.14 -11.68 -1.47
CA ILE A 404 18.17 -13.01 -2.12
C ILE A 404 19.57 -13.31 -2.67
N ILE A 405 20.19 -12.37 -3.39
CA ILE A 405 21.57 -12.52 -3.90
C ILE A 405 22.55 -12.76 -2.76
N THR A 406 22.47 -11.96 -1.69
CA THR A 406 23.37 -12.08 -0.54
C THR A 406 23.25 -13.45 0.12
N LYS A 407 22.03 -13.95 0.33
CA LYS A 407 21.80 -15.28 0.90
C LYS A 407 22.22 -16.41 -0.05
N ALA A 408 22.02 -16.23 -1.35
CA ALA A 408 22.34 -17.26 -2.35
C ALA A 408 23.85 -17.43 -2.54
N PHE A 409 24.59 -16.32 -2.63
CA PHE A 409 25.99 -16.34 -3.08
C PHE A 409 27.01 -15.89 -2.04
N THR A 410 26.60 -15.17 -0.99
CA THR A 410 27.51 -14.50 -0.02
C THR A 410 28.73 -13.88 -0.71
N PRO A 411 28.53 -12.98 -1.70
CA PRO A 411 29.57 -12.63 -2.64
C PRO A 411 30.73 -11.88 -2.00
N ALA A 412 31.96 -12.28 -2.35
CA ALA A 412 33.16 -11.58 -1.94
C ALA A 412 33.25 -10.18 -2.59
N PRO A 413 33.79 -9.17 -1.89
CA PRO A 413 33.86 -7.81 -2.41
C PRO A 413 34.86 -7.70 -3.58
N LYS A 414 34.34 -7.29 -4.75
CA LYS A 414 35.10 -6.95 -5.98
C LYS A 414 35.26 -5.44 -6.17
N GLN A 415 34.44 -4.63 -5.50
CA GLN A 415 34.50 -3.18 -5.52
C GLN A 415 34.31 -2.58 -4.11
N ALA A 416 34.70 -1.31 -3.95
CA ALA A 416 34.54 -0.57 -2.71
C ALA A 416 33.06 -0.38 -2.36
N ALA A 417 32.76 -0.18 -1.07
CA ALA A 417 31.43 0.21 -0.64
C ALA A 417 31.03 1.56 -1.27
N ARG A 418 29.74 1.76 -1.50
CA ARG A 418 29.20 3.02 -2.01
C ARG A 418 28.01 3.43 -1.16
N ASP A 419 28.01 4.67 -0.70
CA ASP A 419 26.86 5.25 -0.03
C ASP A 419 25.80 5.62 -1.05
N PHE A 420 24.61 5.07 -0.89
CA PHE A 420 23.43 5.42 -1.70
C PHE A 420 22.61 6.46 -0.95
N SER A 421 22.22 7.54 -1.63
CA SER A 421 21.53 8.68 -1.01
C SER A 421 20.17 8.33 -0.40
N ASP A 422 19.56 7.25 -0.86
CA ASP A 422 18.24 6.74 -0.48
C ASP A 422 18.29 5.42 0.31
N VAL A 423 19.47 4.98 0.74
CA VAL A 423 19.63 3.80 1.59
C VAL A 423 20.41 4.16 2.86
N LYS A 424 19.68 4.42 3.94
CA LYS A 424 20.25 4.73 5.25
C LYS A 424 20.90 3.48 5.88
N SER A 425 21.91 3.67 6.72
CA SER A 425 22.65 2.59 7.39
C SER A 425 21.80 1.67 8.27
N ASN A 426 20.67 2.16 8.77
CA ASN A 426 19.69 1.39 9.55
C ASN A 426 18.60 0.74 8.69
N PHE A 427 18.64 0.86 7.36
CA PHE A 427 17.68 0.18 6.50
C PHE A 427 17.90 -1.34 6.58
N TRP A 428 16.82 -2.12 6.68
CA TRP A 428 16.89 -3.58 6.89
C TRP A 428 17.76 -4.30 5.84
N ALA A 429 17.74 -3.83 4.59
CA ALA A 429 18.53 -4.40 3.51
C ALA A 429 19.87 -3.69 3.30
N TYR A 430 20.27 -2.74 4.15
CA TYR A 430 21.50 -1.97 3.97
C TYR A 430 22.71 -2.89 3.78
N ALA A 431 22.90 -3.84 4.70
CA ALA A 431 24.01 -4.80 4.62
C ALA A 431 23.93 -5.69 3.37
N ALA A 432 22.74 -6.13 2.99
CA ALA A 432 22.53 -6.94 1.79
C ALA A 432 22.81 -6.17 0.50
N ILE A 433 22.36 -4.91 0.43
CA ILE A 433 22.61 -4.00 -0.69
C ILE A 433 24.11 -3.73 -0.82
N GLN A 434 24.80 -3.42 0.29
CA GLN A 434 26.25 -3.24 0.29
C GLN A 434 26.98 -4.51 -0.16
N THR A 435 26.56 -5.68 0.31
CA THR A 435 27.19 -6.96 -0.02
C THR A 435 27.00 -7.31 -1.50
N ALA A 436 25.77 -7.24 -2.01
CA ALA A 436 25.46 -7.49 -3.41
C ALA A 436 26.12 -6.46 -4.34
N TYR A 437 26.17 -5.18 -3.93
CA TYR A 437 26.85 -4.13 -4.69
C TYR A 437 28.34 -4.41 -4.75
N ARG A 438 29.01 -4.57 -3.61
CA ARG A 438 30.45 -4.85 -3.56
C ARG A 438 30.81 -6.13 -4.31
N GLY A 439 29.93 -7.13 -4.31
CA GLY A 439 30.07 -8.37 -5.07
C GLY A 439 29.93 -8.26 -6.59
N GLY A 440 29.57 -7.08 -7.11
CA GLY A 440 29.37 -6.84 -8.55
C GLY A 440 28.05 -7.40 -9.08
N PHE A 441 27.13 -7.83 -8.22
CA PHE A 441 25.83 -8.33 -8.64
C PHE A 441 24.90 -7.19 -8.98
N ILE A 442 24.75 -6.19 -8.10
CA ILE A 442 23.78 -5.09 -8.32
C ILE A 442 24.50 -3.75 -8.43
N ALA A 443 23.93 -2.84 -9.21
CA ALA A 443 24.38 -1.46 -9.33
C ALA A 443 23.29 -0.49 -8.87
N GLY A 444 23.72 0.68 -8.40
CA GLY A 444 22.83 1.85 -8.24
C GLY A 444 22.76 2.68 -9.53
N TYR A 445 22.10 3.83 -9.44
CA TYR A 445 21.90 4.75 -10.54
C TYR A 445 23.00 5.84 -10.57
N PRO A 446 23.18 6.53 -11.71
CA PRO A 446 24.17 7.61 -11.85
C PRO A 446 24.01 8.72 -10.80
N ASP A 447 22.78 9.00 -10.36
CA ASP A 447 22.43 10.02 -9.36
C ASP A 447 22.79 9.64 -7.90
N ARG A 448 23.47 8.51 -7.69
CA ARG A 448 23.78 7.91 -6.37
C ARG A 448 22.58 7.34 -5.61
N SER A 449 21.43 7.16 -6.26
CA SER A 449 20.31 6.39 -5.68
C SER A 449 20.47 4.89 -5.92
N PHE A 450 19.84 4.07 -5.07
CA PHE A 450 19.68 2.62 -5.27
C PHE A 450 18.25 2.24 -5.62
N LYS A 451 17.27 3.04 -5.18
CA LYS A 451 15.82 2.83 -5.27
C LYS A 451 15.37 1.51 -4.66
N PRO A 452 15.51 1.33 -3.33
CA PRO A 452 15.32 0.02 -2.70
C PRO A 452 13.89 -0.53 -2.80
N GLN A 453 12.88 0.34 -2.89
CA GLN A 453 11.48 -0.04 -2.95
C GLN A 453 10.94 -0.23 -4.37
N ASP A 454 11.69 0.22 -5.39
CA ASP A 454 11.29 0.02 -6.78
C ASP A 454 11.30 -1.48 -7.11
N GLN A 455 10.34 -1.90 -7.92
CA GLN A 455 10.29 -3.27 -8.43
C GLN A 455 11.45 -3.50 -9.40
N ILE A 456 12.16 -4.61 -9.23
CA ILE A 456 13.27 -4.95 -10.13
C ILE A 456 12.71 -5.42 -11.48
N LEU A 457 13.21 -4.84 -12.57
CA LEU A 457 12.84 -5.29 -13.90
C LEU A 457 13.43 -6.67 -14.19
N ARG A 458 12.71 -7.46 -14.98
CA ARG A 458 13.14 -8.80 -15.41
C ARG A 458 14.51 -8.80 -16.10
N VAL A 459 14.79 -7.81 -16.93
CA VAL A 459 16.12 -7.67 -17.55
C VAL A 459 17.21 -7.33 -16.52
N GLN A 460 16.88 -6.54 -15.50
CA GLN A 460 17.86 -6.11 -14.50
C GLN A 460 18.27 -7.26 -13.57
N SER A 461 17.36 -8.18 -13.23
CA SER A 461 17.70 -9.36 -12.43
C SER A 461 18.64 -10.31 -13.18
N LEU A 462 18.42 -10.50 -14.49
CA LEU A 462 19.30 -11.30 -15.34
C LEU A 462 20.68 -10.67 -15.55
N VAL A 463 20.73 -9.37 -15.86
CA VAL A 463 21.99 -8.61 -15.95
C VAL A 463 22.77 -8.71 -14.64
N SER A 464 22.07 -8.58 -13.52
CA SER A 464 22.68 -8.66 -12.19
C SER A 464 23.37 -10.00 -11.93
N LEU A 465 22.69 -11.11 -12.25
CA LEU A 465 23.23 -12.45 -12.07
C LEU A 465 24.38 -12.74 -13.05
N ALA A 466 24.23 -12.35 -14.32
CA ALA A 466 25.28 -12.53 -15.33
C ALA A 466 26.57 -11.79 -14.95
N ASN A 467 26.46 -10.53 -14.54
CA ASN A 467 27.61 -9.72 -14.14
C ASN A 467 28.24 -10.23 -12.83
N GLY A 468 27.43 -10.56 -11.83
CA GLY A 468 27.90 -11.08 -10.55
C GLY A 468 28.72 -12.36 -10.69
N LEU A 469 28.27 -13.27 -11.57
CA LEU A 469 28.94 -14.51 -11.91
C LEU A 469 30.07 -14.36 -12.94
N GLY A 470 30.20 -13.18 -13.59
CA GLY A 470 31.18 -12.97 -14.66
C GLY A 470 30.92 -13.85 -15.89
N LEU A 471 29.65 -14.07 -16.23
CA LEU A 471 29.29 -14.89 -17.39
C LEU A 471 29.70 -14.19 -18.70
N THR A 472 30.26 -14.97 -19.61
CA THR A 472 30.62 -14.53 -20.96
C THR A 472 29.76 -15.26 -21.98
N ASN A 473 29.50 -14.60 -23.11
CA ASN A 473 28.83 -15.23 -24.24
C ASN A 473 29.86 -15.87 -25.18
N ASP A 474 29.79 -17.19 -25.33
CA ASP A 474 30.60 -17.98 -26.27
C ASP A 474 29.79 -18.45 -27.49
N LYS A 475 28.50 -18.13 -27.57
CA LYS A 475 27.61 -18.54 -28.66
C LYS A 475 27.22 -17.34 -29.55
N PRO A 476 27.49 -17.39 -30.87
CA PRO A 476 26.99 -16.37 -31.78
C PRO A 476 25.46 -16.39 -31.79
N ASN A 477 24.84 -15.22 -31.93
CA ASN A 477 23.38 -15.06 -32.05
C ASN A 477 22.55 -15.61 -30.86
N ALA A 478 23.10 -15.67 -29.64
CA ALA A 478 22.37 -16.16 -28.46
C ALA A 478 21.00 -15.47 -28.23
N LEU A 479 20.82 -14.23 -28.73
CA LEU A 479 19.58 -13.46 -28.61
C LEU A 479 18.53 -13.78 -29.69
N SER A 480 18.88 -14.50 -30.77
CA SER A 480 17.95 -14.79 -31.87
C SER A 480 16.80 -15.71 -31.47
N VAL A 481 16.89 -16.34 -30.29
CA VAL A 481 15.81 -17.11 -29.69
C VAL A 481 14.63 -16.24 -29.24
N TYR A 482 14.85 -14.94 -29.03
CA TYR A 482 13.82 -14.01 -28.55
C TYR A 482 13.19 -13.22 -29.70
N THR A 483 11.87 -13.34 -29.82
CA THR A 483 11.05 -12.54 -30.75
C THR A 483 10.96 -11.07 -30.36
N ASP A 484 11.18 -10.77 -29.07
CA ASP A 484 11.20 -9.43 -28.49
C ASP A 484 12.62 -8.94 -28.18
N ALA A 485 13.66 -9.50 -28.83
CA ALA A 485 15.06 -9.11 -28.62
C ALA A 485 15.30 -7.60 -28.80
N ALA A 486 14.52 -6.94 -29.68
CA ALA A 486 14.59 -5.50 -29.91
C ALA A 486 14.18 -4.65 -28.68
N ALA A 487 13.44 -5.23 -27.74
CA ALA A 487 13.04 -4.55 -26.49
C ALA A 487 14.14 -4.58 -25.41
N ILE A 488 15.22 -5.35 -25.62
CA ILE A 488 16.34 -5.42 -24.69
C ILE A 488 17.10 -4.08 -24.71
N PRO A 489 17.24 -3.39 -23.56
CA PRO A 489 18.04 -2.18 -23.50
C PRO A 489 19.49 -2.43 -23.94
N LYS A 490 20.07 -1.50 -24.70
CA LYS A 490 21.44 -1.64 -25.24
C LYS A 490 22.49 -1.98 -24.18
N TYR A 491 22.36 -1.43 -22.98
CA TYR A 491 23.29 -1.71 -21.87
C TYR A 491 23.24 -3.15 -21.37
N ALA A 492 22.14 -3.87 -21.65
CA ALA A 492 21.89 -5.23 -21.16
C ALA A 492 22.22 -6.30 -22.21
N THR A 493 22.43 -5.93 -23.48
CA THR A 493 22.53 -6.86 -24.61
C THR A 493 23.57 -7.96 -24.38
N GLU A 494 24.79 -7.60 -23.95
CA GLU A 494 25.86 -8.57 -23.72
C GLU A 494 25.57 -9.49 -22.53
N SER A 495 25.14 -8.93 -21.40
CA SER A 495 24.82 -9.70 -20.20
C SER A 495 23.64 -10.66 -20.44
N ILE A 496 22.62 -10.24 -21.20
CA ILE A 496 21.51 -11.12 -21.57
C ILE A 496 21.98 -12.21 -22.53
N ALA A 497 22.81 -11.89 -23.53
CA ALA A 497 23.36 -12.90 -24.43
C ALA A 497 24.16 -13.96 -23.64
N ALA A 498 24.99 -13.54 -22.69
CA ALA A 498 25.74 -14.42 -21.80
C ALA A 498 24.81 -15.26 -20.90
N ALA A 499 23.80 -14.64 -20.28
CA ALA A 499 22.81 -15.34 -19.47
C ALA A 499 22.06 -16.42 -20.28
N THR A 500 21.69 -16.11 -21.52
CA THR A 500 20.99 -17.04 -22.41
C THR A 500 21.91 -18.18 -22.87
N ALA A 501 23.14 -17.86 -23.29
CA ALA A 501 24.14 -18.86 -23.70
C ALA A 501 24.46 -19.87 -22.59
N ARG A 502 24.46 -19.38 -21.34
CA ARG A 502 24.70 -20.16 -20.12
C ARG A 502 23.42 -20.73 -19.48
N GLN A 503 22.31 -20.73 -20.22
CA GLN A 503 21.03 -21.35 -19.80
C GLN A 503 20.49 -20.83 -18.45
N LEU A 504 20.82 -19.57 -18.11
CA LEU A 504 20.33 -18.92 -16.90
C LEU A 504 18.88 -18.46 -17.07
N VAL A 505 18.49 -18.08 -18.30
CA VAL A 505 17.16 -17.57 -18.60
C VAL A 505 16.12 -18.70 -18.60
N VAL A 506 15.08 -18.52 -17.78
CA VAL A 506 13.88 -19.37 -17.73
C VAL A 506 12.66 -18.56 -18.16
N ASN A 507 12.01 -18.97 -19.24
CA ASN A 507 10.87 -18.27 -19.84
C ASN A 507 9.62 -19.16 -19.80
N TYR A 508 8.60 -18.68 -19.10
CA TYR A 508 7.29 -19.32 -19.00
C TYR A 508 6.18 -18.33 -19.37
N PRO A 509 5.15 -18.75 -20.12
CA PRO A 509 5.02 -20.05 -20.78
C PRO A 509 5.78 -20.11 -22.12
N ASN A 510 6.15 -18.96 -22.70
CA ASN A 510 6.75 -18.87 -24.02
C ASN A 510 8.27 -18.65 -23.96
N LEU A 511 9.03 -19.68 -24.38
CA LEU A 511 10.50 -19.66 -24.41
C LEU A 511 11.10 -18.49 -25.21
N SER A 512 10.41 -18.05 -26.26
CA SER A 512 10.88 -17.02 -27.20
C SER A 512 10.48 -15.59 -26.83
N GLN A 513 9.95 -15.37 -25.62
CA GLN A 513 9.48 -14.07 -25.13
C GLN A 513 10.18 -13.71 -23.82
N LEU A 514 11.14 -12.79 -23.87
CA LEU A 514 11.91 -12.39 -22.71
C LEU A 514 11.13 -11.45 -21.78
N ASN A 515 10.31 -10.55 -22.34
CA ASN A 515 9.60 -9.47 -21.66
C ASN A 515 10.52 -8.61 -20.76
N PRO A 516 11.58 -7.99 -21.32
CA PRO A 516 12.68 -7.44 -20.53
C PRO A 516 12.28 -6.28 -19.61
N ASN A 517 11.28 -5.46 -20.01
CA ASN A 517 10.99 -4.17 -19.39
C ASN A 517 9.83 -4.18 -18.39
N ARG A 518 9.34 -5.36 -17.99
CA ARG A 518 8.35 -5.50 -16.91
C ARG A 518 9.01 -5.89 -15.58
N PRO A 519 8.33 -5.67 -14.44
CA PRO A 519 8.74 -6.22 -13.16
C PRO A 519 8.92 -7.75 -13.21
N ALA A 520 9.95 -8.24 -12.52
CA ALA A 520 10.20 -9.67 -12.34
C ALA A 520 9.36 -10.21 -11.18
N THR A 521 8.70 -11.35 -11.37
CA THR A 521 7.93 -12.00 -10.30
C THR A 521 8.84 -12.81 -9.37
N ARG A 522 8.32 -13.18 -8.19
CA ARG A 522 9.02 -14.03 -7.22
C ARG A 522 9.39 -15.40 -7.78
N ALA A 523 8.51 -16.02 -8.56
CA ALA A 523 8.79 -17.29 -9.23
C ALA A 523 9.93 -17.17 -10.24
N GLU A 524 9.98 -16.07 -10.98
CA GLU A 524 11.02 -15.81 -11.97
C GLU A 524 12.37 -15.56 -11.32
N VAL A 525 12.41 -14.74 -10.26
CA VAL A 525 13.62 -14.53 -9.48
C VAL A 525 14.12 -15.84 -8.88
N ALA A 526 13.23 -16.70 -8.36
CA ALA A 526 13.60 -18.01 -7.85
C ALA A 526 14.24 -18.90 -8.94
N ALA A 527 13.63 -18.97 -10.12
CA ALA A 527 14.17 -19.74 -11.24
C ALA A 527 15.54 -19.22 -11.70
N PHE A 528 15.69 -17.90 -11.85
CA PHE A 528 16.96 -17.28 -12.28
C PHE A 528 18.08 -17.48 -11.27
N VAL A 529 17.80 -17.26 -9.98
CA VAL A 529 18.79 -17.43 -8.91
C VAL A 529 19.20 -18.89 -8.80
N TYR A 530 18.27 -19.84 -8.94
CA TYR A 530 18.62 -21.26 -8.94
C TYR A 530 19.50 -21.62 -10.14
N GLN A 531 19.16 -21.17 -11.35
CA GLN A 531 20.01 -21.41 -12.53
C GLN A 531 21.37 -20.75 -12.42
N ALA A 532 21.46 -19.60 -11.74
CA ALA A 532 22.72 -18.96 -11.42
C ALA A 532 23.55 -19.79 -10.41
N LEU A 533 22.93 -20.42 -9.41
CA LEU A 533 23.62 -21.39 -8.53
C LEU A 533 24.12 -22.61 -9.30
N VAL A 534 23.35 -23.13 -10.26
CA VAL A 534 23.79 -24.23 -11.15
C VAL A 534 25.01 -23.81 -11.95
N ASN A 535 24.99 -22.61 -12.54
CA ASN A 535 26.14 -22.05 -13.27
C ASN A 535 27.38 -21.86 -12.39
N GLY A 536 27.18 -21.52 -11.11
CA GLY A 536 28.26 -21.42 -10.12
C GLY A 536 28.73 -22.75 -9.53
N GLY A 537 28.15 -23.89 -9.94
CA GLY A 537 28.47 -25.22 -9.37
C GLY A 537 27.95 -25.42 -7.93
N GLN A 538 27.00 -24.59 -7.48
CA GLN A 538 26.48 -24.57 -6.10
C GLN A 538 25.12 -25.28 -5.95
N ALA A 539 24.56 -25.77 -7.05
CA ALA A 539 23.33 -26.56 -7.09
C ALA A 539 23.33 -27.55 -8.28
N PRO A 540 22.68 -28.72 -8.16
CA PRO A 540 22.46 -29.61 -9.28
C PRO A 540 21.44 -29.01 -10.27
N ALA A 541 21.54 -29.36 -11.55
CA ALA A 541 20.60 -28.89 -12.55
C ALA A 541 19.19 -29.49 -12.32
N ILE A 542 18.16 -28.66 -12.40
CA ILE A 542 16.76 -29.09 -12.43
C ILE A 542 16.30 -29.16 -13.89
N ALA A 543 15.79 -30.31 -14.31
CA ALA A 543 15.19 -30.47 -15.63
C ALA A 543 13.93 -29.60 -15.74
N SER A 544 13.90 -28.73 -16.74
CA SER A 544 12.75 -27.86 -17.00
C SER A 544 12.64 -27.58 -18.49
N PRO A 545 11.43 -27.70 -19.08
CA PRO A 545 11.20 -27.35 -20.48
C PRO A 545 11.25 -25.83 -20.72
N TYR A 546 11.28 -25.03 -19.65
CA TYR A 546 11.23 -23.56 -19.70
C TYR A 546 12.63 -22.91 -19.68
N VAL A 547 13.70 -23.71 -19.54
CA VAL A 547 15.07 -23.22 -19.66
C VAL A 547 15.37 -22.93 -21.12
N VAL A 548 15.71 -21.68 -21.42
CA VAL A 548 16.03 -21.25 -22.78
C VAL A 548 17.36 -21.88 -23.20
N LYS A 549 17.37 -22.50 -24.37
CA LYS A 549 18.57 -23.09 -24.98
C LYS A 549 18.89 -22.33 -26.26
N VAL A 550 20.15 -21.94 -26.39
CA VAL A 550 20.68 -21.46 -27.67
C VAL A 550 20.98 -22.70 -28.52
N PRO A 551 20.47 -22.76 -29.78
CA PRO A 551 20.75 -23.84 -30.73
C PRO A 551 22.23 -24.18 -30.88
#